data_AF-A0A7S3B0W0-F1
#
_entry.id   AF-A0A7S3B0W0-F1
#
_cell.length_a   1.000
_cell.length_b   1.000
_cell.length_c   1.000
_cell.angle_alpha   90.00
_cell.angle_beta   90.00
_cell.angle_gamma   90.00
#
_symmetry.space_group_name_H-M   'P 1'
#
loop_
_entity.id
_entity.type
_entity.pdbx_description
1 polymer ?
#
loop_
_entity_poly.entity_id
_entity_poly.type
_entity_poly.pdbx_seq_one_letter_code
_entity_poly.pdbx_strand_id
1 'polypeptide(L)'
;AALGRMSMRRATRGGHEEELEELQRRFNALSEQKRTADGTLLTKDIGRVDDIREERTARSAPNIAAEIKRLDDQIIDLRRKHDRLHDSNHRKREELNTLADKLKDLHNIKFKPEETPEQRLHASEARLGECAARYDEEHRLKMTYETIIKRLKSEQLGFPAEVKALEATVAQKEADYEQLLMMSHDANQSKEHAKGELSKFEALVSEERKVRERELQERRLDLQRKQQLATELEKQERERRSSQQEQASRAGEDSAKLQVAQTEKLIQEEQRKIGAYEAAFQQIKEATGVADVNEVIQRFLSQEETHQNLLSLSRESQTKIEELRTALELERQATCEAQYALAQSEGREDGPPDRASNAAARQALDRSRTRWKKLFSTMVNCKSAVQHMLDVLEPLRGEDEVITPLTDETLVQHLQLIERKLQRIAAAFFDEEERHAELMLSSKDAMPKAAKMREQQAAAASANSLGNLEKSGRDDDSDDDEFADDVEEDLLDREALKRQARNIVDKGAKKKKGARKRRPKDDKDGA
;
A
#
# COMPACT_ATOMS: atom_id res chain seq x y z
N ALA A 1 -33.94 -27.26 -5.32
CA ALA A 1 -35.04 -28.25 -5.40
C ALA A 1 -36.06 -27.75 -6.41
N ALA A 2 -35.98 -28.23 -7.65
CA ALA A 2 -36.96 -27.96 -8.69
C ALA A 2 -37.15 -29.26 -9.45
N LEU A 3 -38.26 -29.96 -9.22
CA LEU A 3 -38.68 -31.12 -10.01
C LEU A 3 -40.15 -31.44 -9.73
N GLY A 4 -40.95 -31.47 -10.79
CA GLY A 4 -42.08 -32.40 -10.89
C GLY A 4 -43.48 -31.76 -10.89
N ARG A 5 -44.06 -31.61 -12.09
CA ARG A 5 -45.09 -32.53 -12.63
C ARG A 5 -45.89 -31.82 -13.73
N MET A 6 -45.74 -32.28 -14.96
CA MET A 6 -46.86 -32.37 -15.90
C MET A 6 -46.55 -33.44 -16.93
N SER A 7 -47.08 -34.63 -16.68
CA SER A 7 -47.22 -35.72 -17.64
C SER A 7 -48.70 -35.77 -18.01
N MET A 8 -49.02 -35.62 -19.30
CA MET A 8 -50.14 -36.28 -19.99
C MET A 8 -50.26 -35.78 -21.43
N ARG A 9 -50.45 -36.75 -22.34
CA ARG A 9 -50.88 -36.66 -23.75
C ARG A 9 -49.77 -36.49 -24.80
N ARG A 10 -49.16 -37.63 -25.15
CA ARG A 10 -48.58 -37.87 -26.47
C ARG A 10 -49.20 -39.15 -27.04
N ALA A 11 -50.36 -39.01 -27.65
CA ALA A 11 -50.99 -40.01 -28.52
C ALA A 11 -51.83 -39.22 -29.52
N THR A 12 -51.52 -39.35 -30.82
CA THR A 12 -52.25 -38.86 -32.03
C THR A 12 -51.36 -38.23 -33.12
N ARG A 13 -50.04 -38.50 -33.17
CA ARG A 13 -49.19 -38.00 -34.27
C ARG A 13 -48.71 -39.06 -35.28
N GLY A 14 -48.85 -40.35 -34.97
CA GLY A 14 -48.41 -41.44 -35.87
C GLY A 14 -49.44 -41.86 -36.94
N GLY A 15 -50.75 -41.72 -36.68
CA GLY A 15 -51.78 -42.22 -37.60
C GLY A 15 -51.99 -41.38 -38.86
N HIS A 16 -51.80 -40.06 -38.79
CA HIS A 16 -51.99 -39.19 -39.95
C HIS A 16 -50.85 -39.25 -40.97
N GLU A 17 -49.66 -39.70 -40.54
CA GLU A 17 -48.50 -39.84 -41.43
C GLU A 17 -48.60 -41.14 -42.24
N GLU A 18 -49.08 -42.24 -41.63
CA GLU A 18 -49.42 -43.49 -42.33
C GLU A 18 -50.58 -43.32 -43.33
N GLU A 19 -51.63 -42.57 -42.96
CA GLU A 19 -52.76 -42.27 -43.87
C GLU A 19 -52.31 -41.46 -45.10
N LEU A 20 -51.37 -40.53 -44.92
CA LEU A 20 -50.82 -39.72 -46.01
C LEU A 20 -49.99 -40.57 -46.98
N GLU A 21 -49.18 -41.49 -46.45
CA GLU A 21 -48.38 -42.42 -47.25
C GLU A 21 -49.27 -43.39 -48.03
N GLU A 22 -50.37 -43.89 -47.45
CA GLU A 22 -51.31 -44.77 -48.14
C GLU A 22 -52.06 -44.04 -49.27
N LEU A 23 -52.44 -42.78 -49.06
CA LEU A 23 -53.06 -41.93 -50.08
C LEU A 23 -52.10 -41.62 -51.23
N GLN A 24 -50.81 -41.36 -50.94
CA GLN A 24 -49.80 -41.17 -51.99
C GLN A 24 -49.56 -42.44 -52.81
N ARG A 25 -49.57 -43.63 -52.18
CA ARG A 25 -49.48 -44.90 -52.92
C ARG A 25 -50.67 -45.13 -53.84
N ARG A 26 -51.90 -44.86 -53.38
CA ARG A 26 -53.11 -44.99 -54.21
C ARG A 26 -53.13 -44.00 -55.38
N PHE A 27 -52.67 -42.78 -55.16
CA PHE A 27 -52.58 -41.78 -56.22
C PHE A 27 -51.57 -42.17 -57.32
N ASN A 28 -50.40 -42.68 -56.94
CA ASN A 28 -49.40 -43.15 -57.90
C ASN A 28 -49.89 -44.35 -58.71
N ALA A 29 -50.58 -45.31 -58.07
CA ALA A 29 -51.18 -46.46 -58.76
C ALA A 29 -52.26 -46.03 -59.78
N LEU A 30 -53.11 -45.04 -59.44
CA LEU A 30 -54.11 -44.49 -60.35
C LEU A 30 -53.48 -43.71 -61.52
N SER A 31 -52.35 -43.05 -61.29
CA SER A 31 -51.61 -42.33 -62.34
C SER A 31 -50.97 -43.28 -63.36
N GLU A 32 -50.40 -44.40 -62.91
CA GLU A 32 -49.89 -45.45 -63.80
C GLU A 32 -51.01 -46.17 -64.58
N GLN A 33 -52.17 -46.39 -63.95
CA GLN A 33 -53.34 -46.96 -64.62
C GLN A 33 -53.91 -46.04 -65.71
N LYS A 34 -53.85 -44.71 -65.52
CA LYS A 34 -54.25 -43.74 -66.54
C LYS A 34 -53.24 -43.66 -67.70
N ARG A 35 -51.94 -43.69 -67.42
CA ARG A 35 -50.88 -43.70 -68.47
C ARG A 35 -50.92 -44.95 -69.35
N THR A 36 -51.32 -46.09 -68.79
CA THR A 36 -51.45 -47.36 -69.53
C THR A 36 -52.76 -47.47 -70.32
N ALA A 37 -53.83 -46.81 -69.87
CA ALA A 37 -55.13 -46.75 -70.57
C ALA A 37 -55.14 -45.79 -71.77
N ASP A 38 -54.44 -44.66 -71.69
CA ASP A 38 -54.44 -43.65 -72.77
C ASP A 38 -53.45 -43.98 -73.92
N GLY A 39 -52.55 -44.96 -73.75
CA GLY A 39 -51.52 -45.32 -74.73
C GLY A 39 -51.85 -46.45 -75.72
N THR A 40 -52.98 -47.16 -75.55
CA THR A 40 -53.26 -48.41 -76.28
C THR A 40 -54.44 -48.36 -77.26
N LEU A 41 -55.15 -47.23 -77.38
CA LEU A 41 -56.40 -47.15 -78.17
C LEU A 41 -56.41 -46.14 -79.33
N LEU A 42 -55.33 -45.39 -79.58
CA LEU A 42 -55.32 -44.33 -80.61
C LEU A 42 -54.27 -44.47 -81.73
N THR A 43 -53.56 -45.59 -81.80
CA THR A 43 -52.41 -45.76 -82.72
C THR A 43 -52.52 -46.92 -83.72
N LYS A 44 -53.68 -47.57 -83.87
CA LYS A 44 -53.80 -48.76 -84.74
C LYS A 44 -54.60 -48.66 -86.04
N ASP A 45 -55.33 -47.58 -86.31
CA ASP A 45 -56.20 -47.53 -87.51
C ASP A 45 -55.96 -46.35 -88.48
N ILE A 46 -54.87 -45.61 -88.34
CA ILE A 46 -54.55 -44.48 -89.26
C ILE A 46 -53.52 -44.86 -90.35
N GLY A 47 -52.80 -45.99 -90.19
CA GLY A 47 -51.71 -46.40 -91.09
C GLY A 47 -52.12 -47.28 -92.28
N ARG A 48 -53.39 -47.31 -92.69
CA ARG A 48 -53.89 -48.24 -93.73
C ARG A 48 -54.69 -47.59 -94.86
N VAL A 49 -54.67 -46.26 -94.96
CA VAL A 49 -55.49 -45.49 -95.91
C VAL A 49 -54.67 -44.84 -97.04
N ASP A 50 -53.33 -44.76 -96.92
CA ASP A 50 -52.50 -44.07 -97.91
C ASP A 50 -52.04 -44.95 -99.10
N ASP A 51 -51.98 -46.27 -98.97
CA ASP A 51 -51.55 -47.17 -100.06
C ASP A 51 -52.66 -47.61 -101.04
N ILE A 52 -53.90 -47.16 -100.86
CA ILE A 52 -55.02 -47.42 -101.80
C ILE A 52 -55.31 -46.19 -102.68
N ARG A 53 -54.65 -45.05 -102.41
CA ARG A 53 -54.95 -43.76 -103.06
C ARG A 53 -54.15 -43.51 -104.35
N GLU A 54 -53.07 -44.26 -104.60
CA GLU A 54 -52.17 -44.05 -105.75
C GLU A 54 -52.40 -44.96 -106.97
N GLU A 55 -53.24 -46.00 -106.92
CA GLU A 55 -53.45 -46.91 -108.07
C GLU A 55 -54.84 -46.83 -108.76
N ARG A 56 -55.68 -45.84 -108.39
CA ARG A 56 -57.01 -45.63 -109.02
C ARG A 56 -57.24 -44.23 -109.62
N THR A 57 -56.20 -43.39 -109.71
CA THR A 57 -56.28 -42.02 -110.27
C THR A 57 -55.82 -41.93 -111.74
N ALA A 58 -55.53 -43.06 -112.38
CA ALA A 58 -55.38 -43.13 -113.84
C ALA A 58 -56.69 -43.67 -114.46
N ARG A 59 -57.48 -42.75 -115.03
CA ARG A 59 -58.77 -42.94 -115.73
C ARG A 59 -60.03 -42.85 -114.86
N SER A 60 -60.33 -41.65 -114.33
CA SER A 60 -61.72 -41.19 -114.22
C SER A 60 -61.80 -39.66 -114.04
N ALA A 61 -62.94 -39.09 -114.39
CA ALA A 61 -63.15 -37.71 -114.83
C ALA A 61 -62.76 -36.56 -113.86
N PRO A 62 -62.47 -35.34 -114.37
CA PRO A 62 -62.22 -34.12 -113.59
C PRO A 62 -63.37 -33.72 -112.64
N ASN A 63 -64.55 -34.32 -112.78
CA ASN A 63 -65.71 -34.09 -111.90
C ASN A 63 -65.52 -34.63 -110.47
N ILE A 64 -64.77 -35.73 -110.28
CA ILE A 64 -64.63 -36.33 -108.93
C ILE A 64 -63.70 -35.50 -108.05
N ALA A 65 -62.62 -34.95 -108.63
CA ALA A 65 -61.69 -34.06 -107.91
C ALA A 65 -62.35 -32.73 -107.52
N ALA A 66 -63.24 -32.19 -108.37
CA ALA A 66 -64.01 -30.99 -108.06
C ALA A 66 -65.02 -31.23 -106.92
N GLU A 67 -65.65 -32.40 -106.86
CA GLU A 67 -66.58 -32.75 -105.79
C GLU A 67 -65.87 -32.96 -104.44
N ILE A 68 -64.69 -33.58 -104.44
CA ILE A 68 -63.86 -33.71 -103.22
C ILE A 68 -63.51 -32.32 -102.67
N LYS A 69 -63.10 -31.38 -103.53
CA LYS A 69 -62.81 -30.01 -103.11
C LYS A 69 -64.05 -29.30 -102.52
N ARG A 70 -65.22 -29.50 -103.12
CA ARG A 70 -66.49 -28.97 -102.60
C ARG A 70 -66.83 -29.55 -101.22
N LEU A 71 -66.63 -30.85 -101.01
CA LEU A 71 -66.82 -31.50 -99.72
C LEU A 71 -65.80 -31.03 -98.68
N ASP A 72 -64.55 -30.83 -99.07
CA ASP A 72 -63.51 -30.26 -98.20
C ASP A 72 -63.85 -28.82 -97.78
N ASP A 73 -64.31 -27.97 -98.71
CA ASP A 73 -64.79 -26.63 -98.41
C ASP A 73 -66.00 -26.65 -97.45
N GLN A 74 -66.93 -27.60 -97.64
CA GLN A 74 -68.05 -27.82 -96.71
C GLN A 74 -67.59 -28.30 -95.33
N ILE A 75 -66.57 -29.16 -95.26
CA ILE A 75 -65.99 -29.62 -93.99
C ILE A 75 -65.31 -28.45 -93.28
N ILE A 76 -64.59 -27.59 -94.00
CA ILE A 76 -63.96 -26.39 -93.44
C ILE A 76 -65.03 -25.44 -92.88
N ASP A 77 -66.13 -25.22 -93.61
CA ASP A 77 -67.23 -24.39 -93.15
C ASP A 77 -67.96 -24.99 -91.94
N LEU A 78 -68.16 -26.30 -91.91
CA LEU A 78 -68.74 -27.00 -90.76
C LEU A 78 -67.82 -26.95 -89.53
N ARG A 79 -66.50 -27.09 -89.70
CA ARG A 79 -65.51 -26.92 -88.63
C ARG A 79 -65.54 -25.50 -88.08
N ARG A 80 -65.52 -24.49 -88.96
CA ARG A 80 -65.64 -23.07 -88.54
C ARG A 80 -66.94 -22.80 -87.78
N LYS A 81 -68.07 -23.40 -88.20
CA LYS A 81 -69.35 -23.30 -87.47
C LYS A 81 -69.29 -24.01 -86.13
N HIS A 82 -68.69 -25.20 -86.07
CA HIS A 82 -68.48 -25.94 -84.83
C HIS A 82 -67.61 -25.14 -83.85
N ASP A 83 -66.49 -24.59 -84.29
CA ASP A 83 -65.58 -23.80 -83.46
C ASP A 83 -66.27 -22.54 -82.91
N ARG A 84 -67.05 -21.83 -83.75
CA ARG A 84 -67.86 -20.69 -83.31
C ARG A 84 -68.89 -21.08 -82.25
N LEU A 85 -69.57 -22.22 -82.44
CA LEU A 85 -70.56 -22.71 -81.47
C LEU A 85 -69.90 -23.20 -80.19
N HIS A 86 -68.75 -23.86 -80.29
CA HIS A 86 -67.96 -24.32 -79.17
C HIS A 86 -67.49 -23.13 -78.32
N ASP A 87 -66.93 -22.09 -78.93
CA ASP A 87 -66.52 -20.86 -78.24
C ASP A 87 -67.71 -20.16 -77.58
N SER A 88 -68.87 -20.08 -78.25
CA SER A 88 -70.08 -19.51 -77.65
C SER A 88 -70.58 -20.33 -76.45
N ASN A 89 -70.53 -21.66 -76.53
CA ASN A 89 -70.93 -22.54 -75.43
C ASN A 89 -69.93 -22.46 -74.27
N HIS A 90 -68.64 -22.36 -74.57
CA HIS A 90 -67.58 -22.18 -73.59
C HIS A 90 -67.78 -20.88 -72.80
N ARG A 91 -67.99 -19.74 -73.49
CA ARG A 91 -68.30 -18.45 -72.84
C ARG A 91 -69.53 -18.52 -71.94
N LYS A 92 -70.61 -19.16 -72.41
CA LYS A 92 -71.83 -19.34 -71.59
C LYS A 92 -71.59 -20.22 -70.36
N ARG A 93 -70.72 -21.23 -70.46
CA ARG A 93 -70.33 -22.06 -69.30
C ARG A 93 -69.48 -21.29 -68.31
N GLU A 94 -68.55 -20.46 -68.78
CA GLU A 94 -67.78 -19.55 -67.92
C GLU A 94 -68.71 -18.57 -67.20
N GLU A 95 -69.65 -17.95 -67.91
CA GLU A 95 -70.66 -17.06 -67.31
C GLU A 95 -71.49 -17.78 -66.24
N LEU A 96 -71.96 -19.00 -66.52
CA LEU A 96 -72.69 -19.81 -65.53
C LEU A 96 -71.84 -20.16 -64.30
N ASN A 97 -70.56 -20.49 -64.49
CA ASN A 97 -69.65 -20.74 -63.38
C ASN A 97 -69.45 -19.49 -62.52
N THR A 98 -69.22 -18.33 -63.15
CA THR A 98 -69.09 -17.08 -62.39
C THR A 98 -70.36 -16.72 -61.64
N LEU A 99 -71.54 -17.02 -62.21
CA LEU A 99 -72.81 -16.76 -61.53
C LEU A 99 -73.05 -17.75 -60.39
N ALA A 100 -72.66 -19.01 -60.56
CA ALA A 100 -72.71 -20.03 -59.52
C ALA A 100 -71.79 -19.69 -58.33
N ASP A 101 -70.59 -19.19 -58.61
CA ASP A 101 -69.65 -18.75 -57.56
C ASP A 101 -70.19 -17.52 -56.81
N LYS A 102 -70.74 -16.53 -57.54
CA LYS A 102 -71.44 -15.40 -56.89
C LYS A 102 -72.62 -15.86 -56.04
N LEU A 103 -73.36 -16.89 -56.46
CA LEU A 103 -74.45 -17.48 -55.68
C LEU A 103 -73.96 -18.18 -54.41
N LYS A 104 -72.83 -18.88 -54.48
CA LYS A 104 -72.18 -19.47 -53.29
C LYS A 104 -71.69 -18.40 -52.33
N ASP A 105 -71.10 -17.33 -52.83
CA ASP A 105 -70.64 -16.21 -52.01
C ASP A 105 -71.82 -15.56 -51.29
N LEU A 106 -72.92 -15.28 -52.00
CA LEU A 106 -74.14 -14.76 -51.40
C LEU A 106 -74.76 -15.73 -50.39
N HIS A 107 -74.69 -17.03 -50.64
CA HIS A 107 -75.16 -18.04 -49.68
C HIS A 107 -74.30 -18.09 -48.42
N ASN A 108 -72.98 -17.90 -48.55
CA ASN A 108 -72.04 -17.83 -47.42
C ASN A 108 -72.18 -16.53 -46.63
N ILE A 109 -72.76 -15.48 -47.22
CA ILE A 109 -73.11 -14.21 -46.57
C ILE A 109 -74.46 -14.30 -45.81
N LYS A 110 -75.02 -15.51 -45.60
CA LYS A 110 -76.13 -15.68 -44.66
C LYS A 110 -75.68 -15.33 -43.23
N PHE A 111 -76.06 -14.12 -42.83
CA PHE A 111 -76.05 -13.51 -41.52
C PHE A 111 -75.98 -14.51 -40.35
N LYS A 112 -74.85 -14.49 -39.61
CA LYS A 112 -74.71 -15.16 -38.31
C LYS A 112 -75.25 -14.21 -37.23
N PRO A 113 -76.32 -14.55 -36.49
CA PRO A 113 -76.95 -13.65 -35.52
C PRO A 113 -76.21 -13.57 -34.16
N GLU A 114 -75.06 -14.24 -34.01
CA GLU A 114 -74.32 -14.30 -32.74
C GLU A 114 -73.22 -13.24 -32.58
N GLU A 115 -73.05 -12.32 -33.54
CA GLU A 115 -72.17 -11.16 -33.40
C GLU A 115 -72.93 -9.90 -33.79
N THR A 116 -73.86 -9.47 -32.94
CA THR A 116 -74.39 -8.13 -33.07
C THR A 116 -73.24 -7.13 -32.93
N PRO A 117 -73.22 -6.03 -33.71
CA PRO A 117 -72.18 -5.01 -33.62
C PRO A 117 -72.00 -4.48 -32.18
N GLU A 118 -73.07 -4.50 -31.39
CA GLU A 118 -73.10 -4.16 -29.97
C GLU A 118 -72.26 -5.11 -29.09
N GLN A 119 -72.32 -6.43 -29.32
CA GLN A 119 -71.51 -7.39 -28.56
C GLN A 119 -70.01 -7.26 -28.87
N ARG A 120 -69.68 -6.95 -30.13
CA ARG A 120 -68.29 -6.66 -30.53
C ARG A 120 -67.79 -5.35 -29.93
N LEU A 121 -68.66 -4.34 -29.88
CA LEU A 121 -68.37 -3.08 -29.20
C LEU A 121 -68.09 -3.33 -27.72
N HIS A 122 -68.96 -4.02 -26.99
CA HIS A 122 -68.74 -4.35 -25.58
C HIS A 122 -67.48 -5.20 -25.33
N ALA A 123 -67.18 -6.18 -26.19
CA ALA A 123 -65.95 -6.95 -26.08
C ALA A 123 -64.70 -6.07 -26.31
N SER A 124 -64.78 -5.09 -27.22
CA SER A 124 -63.69 -4.13 -27.45
C SER A 124 -63.54 -3.12 -26.31
N GLU A 125 -64.65 -2.67 -25.71
CA GLU A 125 -64.69 -1.80 -24.54
C GLU A 125 -64.11 -2.52 -23.31
N ALA A 126 -64.48 -3.79 -23.08
CA ALA A 126 -63.92 -4.59 -22.00
C ALA A 126 -62.41 -4.79 -22.16
N ARG A 127 -61.94 -5.10 -23.37
CA ARG A 127 -60.50 -5.21 -23.66
C ARG A 127 -59.77 -3.87 -23.48
N LEU A 128 -60.40 -2.76 -23.86
CA LEU A 128 -59.84 -1.43 -23.63
C LEU A 128 -59.73 -1.12 -22.13
N GLY A 129 -60.76 -1.46 -21.34
CA GLY A 129 -60.76 -1.34 -19.89
C GLY A 129 -59.66 -2.19 -19.24
N GLU A 130 -59.47 -3.43 -19.67
CA GLU A 130 -58.36 -4.27 -19.22
C GLU A 130 -56.99 -3.68 -19.58
N CYS A 131 -56.81 -3.15 -20.79
CA CYS A 131 -55.56 -2.49 -21.19
C CYS A 131 -55.30 -1.23 -20.37
N ALA A 132 -56.33 -0.44 -20.08
CA ALA A 132 -56.22 0.75 -19.24
C ALA A 132 -55.84 0.40 -17.79
N ALA A 133 -56.48 -0.61 -17.20
CA ALA A 133 -56.14 -1.09 -15.85
C ALA A 133 -54.69 -1.58 -15.77
N ARG A 134 -54.22 -2.32 -16.79
CA ARG A 134 -52.82 -2.74 -16.89
C ARG A 134 -51.88 -1.54 -17.04
N TYR A 135 -52.23 -0.56 -17.87
CA TYR A 135 -51.43 0.66 -18.02
C TYR A 135 -51.30 1.41 -16.70
N ASP A 136 -52.40 1.56 -15.95
CA ASP A 136 -52.40 2.23 -14.64
C ASP A 136 -51.55 1.47 -13.60
N GLU A 137 -51.58 0.15 -13.61
CA GLU A 137 -50.75 -0.70 -12.76
C GLU A 137 -49.25 -0.54 -13.09
N GLU A 138 -48.89 -0.66 -14.36
CA GLU A 138 -47.52 -0.45 -14.84
C GLU A 138 -47.04 0.98 -14.57
N HIS A 139 -47.93 1.96 -14.69
CA HIS A 139 -47.62 3.35 -14.37
C HIS A 139 -47.34 3.54 -12.87
N ARG A 140 -48.14 2.94 -11.99
CA ARG A 140 -47.88 2.94 -10.54
C ARG A 140 -46.55 2.28 -10.22
N LEU A 141 -46.25 1.14 -10.83
CA LEU A 141 -44.98 0.43 -10.66
C LEU A 141 -43.78 1.26 -11.16
N LYS A 142 -43.93 1.96 -12.28
CA LYS A 142 -42.92 2.91 -12.76
C LYS A 142 -42.69 4.03 -11.75
N MET A 143 -43.74 4.62 -11.18
CA MET A 143 -43.62 5.69 -10.19
C MET A 143 -42.92 5.21 -8.90
N THR A 144 -43.17 3.98 -8.45
CA THR A 144 -42.47 3.41 -7.29
C THR A 144 -40.99 3.18 -7.60
N TYR A 145 -40.65 2.61 -8.76
CA TYR A 145 -39.26 2.46 -9.17
C TYR A 145 -38.55 3.80 -9.35
N GLU A 146 -39.19 4.81 -9.92
CA GLU A 146 -38.63 6.15 -10.00
C GLU A 146 -38.32 6.75 -8.63
N THR A 147 -39.19 6.50 -7.65
CA THR A 147 -38.97 6.94 -6.26
C THR A 147 -37.79 6.20 -5.62
N ILE A 148 -37.70 4.89 -5.81
CA ILE A 148 -36.56 4.08 -5.34
C ILE A 148 -35.27 4.57 -5.98
N ILE A 149 -35.26 4.82 -7.29
CA ILE A 149 -34.09 5.33 -8.02
C ILE A 149 -33.68 6.71 -7.50
N LYS A 150 -34.62 7.61 -7.23
CA LYS A 150 -34.31 8.94 -6.65
C LYS A 150 -33.66 8.80 -5.28
N ARG A 151 -34.18 7.91 -4.42
CA ARG A 151 -33.60 7.62 -3.11
C ARG A 151 -32.19 7.03 -3.21
N LEU A 152 -32.01 6.01 -4.05
CA LEU A 152 -30.70 5.38 -4.26
C LEU A 152 -29.68 6.37 -4.82
N LYS A 153 -30.10 7.28 -5.71
CA LYS A 153 -29.24 8.37 -6.18
C LYS A 153 -28.87 9.32 -5.05
N SER A 154 -29.82 9.74 -4.20
CA SER A 154 -29.48 10.60 -3.06
C SER A 154 -28.54 9.92 -2.06
N GLU A 155 -28.72 8.62 -1.78
CA GLU A 155 -27.83 7.84 -0.92
C GLU A 155 -26.44 7.69 -1.58
N GLN A 156 -26.39 7.45 -2.90
CA GLN A 156 -25.14 7.38 -3.65
C GLN A 156 -24.33 8.69 -3.58
N LEU A 157 -24.98 9.85 -3.51
CA LEU A 157 -24.28 11.12 -3.29
C LEU A 157 -23.72 11.27 -1.87
N GLY A 158 -24.27 10.56 -0.87
CA GLY A 158 -23.82 10.58 0.52
C GLY A 158 -22.56 9.75 0.78
N PHE A 159 -22.44 8.56 0.19
CA PHE A 159 -21.31 7.65 0.44
C PHE A 159 -19.92 8.27 0.24
N PRO A 160 -19.65 9.11 -0.79
CA PRO A 160 -18.35 9.76 -0.93
C PRO A 160 -17.99 10.67 0.25
N ALA A 161 -18.97 11.31 0.90
CA ALA A 161 -18.72 12.12 2.08
C ALA A 161 -18.39 11.25 3.30
N GLU A 162 -19.11 10.14 3.48
CA GLU A 162 -18.83 9.15 4.54
C GLU A 162 -17.47 8.49 4.36
N VAL A 163 -17.11 8.09 3.13
CA VAL A 163 -15.79 7.53 2.81
C VAL A 163 -14.69 8.53 3.11
N LYS A 164 -14.85 9.81 2.72
CA LYS A 164 -13.87 10.86 3.05
C LYS A 164 -13.74 11.10 4.55
N ALA A 165 -14.84 11.05 5.30
CA ALA A 165 -14.80 11.17 6.75
C ALA A 165 -14.02 10.00 7.37
N LEU A 166 -14.29 8.77 6.93
CA LEU A 166 -13.55 7.58 7.38
C LEU A 166 -12.06 7.66 7.00
N GLU A 167 -11.73 8.03 5.76
CA GLU A 167 -10.35 8.25 5.31
C GLU A 167 -9.63 9.30 6.17
N ALA A 168 -10.30 10.39 6.53
CA ALA A 168 -9.74 11.41 7.43
C ALA A 168 -9.47 10.84 8.84
N THR A 169 -10.38 10.03 9.38
CA THR A 169 -10.16 9.40 10.70
C THR A 169 -9.03 8.38 10.66
N VAL A 170 -8.87 7.64 9.56
CA VAL A 170 -7.76 6.70 9.38
C VAL A 170 -6.44 7.46 9.32
N ALA A 171 -6.37 8.54 8.53
CA ALA A 171 -5.18 9.37 8.44
C ALA A 171 -4.79 10.00 9.79
N GLN A 172 -5.78 10.43 10.59
CA GLN A 172 -5.55 10.93 11.93
C GLN A 172 -4.99 9.83 12.86
N LYS A 173 -5.60 8.63 12.87
CA LYS A 173 -5.13 7.51 13.68
C LYS A 173 -3.74 7.03 13.27
N GLU A 174 -3.41 7.05 11.99
CA GLU A 174 -2.05 6.76 11.50
C GLU A 174 -1.04 7.79 12.01
N ALA A 175 -1.37 9.08 12.01
CA ALA A 175 -0.53 10.13 12.56
C ALA A 175 -0.33 9.97 14.08
N ASP A 176 -1.41 9.68 14.81
CA ASP A 176 -1.36 9.44 16.26
C ASP A 176 -0.51 8.20 16.59
N TYR A 177 -0.63 7.14 15.78
CA TYR A 177 0.20 5.93 15.90
C TYR A 177 1.68 6.22 15.66
N GLU A 178 2.01 6.99 14.61
CA GLU A 178 3.39 7.40 14.35
C GLU A 178 3.97 8.22 15.51
N GLN A 179 3.19 9.14 16.08
CA GLN A 179 3.60 9.89 17.26
C GLN A 179 3.82 8.99 18.48
N LEU A 180 2.91 8.04 18.74
CA LEU A 180 3.05 7.10 19.84
C LEU A 180 4.27 6.20 19.67
N LEU A 181 4.58 5.80 18.44
CA LEU A 181 5.78 5.02 18.13
C LEU A 181 7.06 5.81 18.41
N MET A 182 7.09 7.11 18.06
CA MET A 182 8.21 8.00 18.41
C MET A 182 8.36 8.11 19.93
N MET A 183 7.26 8.37 20.65
CA MET A 183 7.27 8.44 22.12
C MET A 183 7.74 7.13 22.75
N SER A 184 7.35 5.99 22.19
CA SER A 184 7.81 4.67 22.64
C SER A 184 9.31 4.48 22.41
N HIS A 185 9.85 4.94 21.28
CA HIS A 185 11.28 4.90 21.02
C HIS A 185 12.05 5.78 22.03
N ASP A 186 11.57 7.01 22.27
CA ASP A 186 12.17 7.94 23.22
C ASP A 186 12.13 7.39 24.66
N ALA A 187 10.99 6.80 25.05
CA ALA A 187 10.84 6.15 26.35
C ALA A 187 11.79 4.96 26.51
N ASN A 188 11.95 4.14 25.46
CA ASN A 188 12.90 3.04 25.46
C ASN A 188 14.36 3.53 25.51
N GLN A 189 14.71 4.58 24.77
CA GLN A 189 16.04 5.17 24.84
C GLN A 189 16.35 5.72 26.24
N SER A 190 15.40 6.43 26.85
CA SER A 190 15.52 6.93 28.22
C SER A 190 15.68 5.80 29.24
N LYS A 191 14.93 4.71 29.09
CA LYS A 191 15.06 3.51 29.91
C LYS A 191 16.42 2.85 29.75
N GLU A 192 16.93 2.68 28.53
CA GLU A 192 18.25 2.08 28.29
C GLU A 192 19.37 3.00 28.79
N HIS A 193 19.23 4.32 28.67
CA HIS A 193 20.13 5.28 29.28
C HIS A 193 20.16 5.13 30.81
N ALA A 194 19.00 5.09 31.46
CA ALA A 194 18.91 4.91 32.91
C ALA A 194 19.49 3.56 33.37
N LYS A 195 19.27 2.47 32.63
CA LYS A 195 19.90 1.17 32.90
C LYS A 195 21.42 1.20 32.72
N GLY A 196 21.91 1.88 31.69
CA GLY A 196 23.33 2.07 31.44
C GLY A 196 24.01 2.81 32.59
N GLU A 197 23.41 3.91 33.04
CA GLU A 197 23.89 4.66 34.21
C GLU A 197 23.85 3.80 35.48
N LEU A 198 22.76 3.07 35.73
CA LEU A 198 22.67 2.14 36.87
C LEU A 198 23.80 1.11 36.84
N SER A 199 24.08 0.50 35.67
CA SER A 199 25.14 -0.49 35.52
C SER A 199 26.53 0.10 35.79
N LYS A 200 26.80 1.34 35.33
CA LYS A 200 28.05 2.05 35.65
C LYS A 200 28.17 2.31 37.16
N PHE A 201 27.10 2.76 37.81
CA PHE A 201 27.10 2.97 39.26
C PHE A 201 27.30 1.67 40.04
N GLU A 202 26.66 0.57 39.62
CA GLU A 202 26.87 -0.75 40.22
C GLU A 202 28.32 -1.22 40.08
N ALA A 203 28.92 -1.04 38.89
CA ALA A 203 30.32 -1.36 38.64
C ALA A 203 31.25 -0.52 39.54
N LEU A 204 31.02 0.78 39.63
CA LEU A 204 31.79 1.70 40.47
C LEU A 204 31.70 1.33 41.95
N VAL A 205 30.51 1.03 42.47
CA VAL A 205 30.32 0.56 43.85
C VAL A 205 30.99 -0.80 44.07
N SER A 206 30.98 -1.69 43.07
CA SER A 206 31.65 -2.99 43.17
C SER A 206 33.18 -2.86 43.24
N GLU A 207 33.76 -1.97 42.44
CA GLU A 207 35.20 -1.70 42.45
C GLU A 207 35.62 -0.98 43.73
N GLU A 208 34.83 -0.01 44.21
CA GLU A 208 35.09 0.63 45.51
C GLU A 208 35.07 -0.39 46.65
N ARG A 209 34.12 -1.33 46.65
CA ARG A 209 34.10 -2.43 47.63
C ARG A 209 35.34 -3.31 47.53
N LYS A 210 35.80 -3.66 46.32
CA LYS A 210 37.04 -4.43 46.12
C LYS A 210 38.26 -3.68 46.62
N VAL A 211 38.37 -2.38 46.34
CA VAL A 211 39.47 -1.54 46.81
C VAL A 211 39.49 -1.47 48.34
N ARG A 212 38.35 -1.16 48.97
CA ARG A 212 38.24 -1.17 50.44
C ARG A 212 38.57 -2.54 51.04
N GLU A 213 38.17 -3.63 50.38
CA GLU A 213 38.51 -4.99 50.82
C GLU A 213 40.02 -5.28 50.69
N ARG A 214 40.67 -4.87 49.60
CA ARG A 214 42.14 -4.95 49.43
C ARG A 214 42.86 -4.14 50.49
N GLU A 215 42.48 -2.88 50.72
CA GLU A 215 43.07 -2.03 51.76
C GLU A 215 42.92 -2.64 53.16
N LEU A 216 41.76 -3.23 53.48
CA LEU A 216 41.54 -3.93 54.74
C LEU A 216 42.42 -5.19 54.85
N GLN A 217 42.61 -5.93 53.75
CA GLN A 217 43.49 -7.10 53.70
C GLN A 217 44.96 -6.69 53.90
N GLU A 218 45.42 -5.64 53.21
CA GLU A 218 46.77 -5.10 53.37
C GLU A 218 47.03 -4.63 54.80
N ARG A 219 46.11 -3.86 55.39
CA ARG A 219 46.22 -3.43 56.80
C ARG A 219 46.25 -4.62 57.77
N ARG A 220 45.49 -5.68 57.51
CA ARG A 220 45.52 -6.91 58.31
C ARG A 220 46.87 -7.62 58.17
N LEU A 221 47.42 -7.71 56.96
CA LEU A 221 48.73 -8.30 56.71
C LEU A 221 49.84 -7.50 57.41
N ASP A 222 49.80 -6.18 57.36
CA ASP A 222 50.78 -5.33 58.03
C ASP A 222 50.69 -5.44 59.55
N LEU A 223 49.48 -5.50 60.12
CA LEU A 223 49.30 -5.80 61.54
C LEU A 223 49.84 -7.17 61.91
N GLN A 224 49.60 -8.19 61.07
CA GLN A 224 50.13 -9.53 61.29
C GLN A 224 51.67 -9.57 61.22
N ARG A 225 52.29 -8.88 60.26
CA ARG A 225 53.76 -8.74 60.17
C ARG A 225 54.32 -8.03 61.39
N LYS A 226 53.70 -6.93 61.83
CA LYS A 226 54.10 -6.21 63.04
C LYS A 226 53.98 -7.09 64.28
N GLN A 227 52.91 -7.89 64.37
CA GLN A 227 52.73 -8.84 65.46
C GLN A 227 53.80 -9.93 65.44
N GLN A 228 54.14 -10.49 64.27
CA GLN A 228 55.23 -11.46 64.12
C GLN A 228 56.59 -10.88 64.54
N LEU A 229 56.94 -9.69 64.04
CA LEU A 229 58.15 -8.96 64.45
C LEU A 229 58.17 -8.67 65.94
N ALA A 230 57.06 -8.24 66.53
CA ALA A 230 56.96 -8.00 67.97
C ALA A 230 57.18 -9.30 68.77
N THR A 231 56.60 -10.42 68.33
CA THR A 231 56.82 -11.73 68.98
C THR A 231 58.25 -12.24 68.82
N GLU A 232 58.88 -12.00 67.67
CA GLU A 232 60.28 -12.34 67.43
C GLU A 232 61.22 -11.49 68.29
N LEU A 233 60.96 -10.19 68.38
CA LEU A 233 61.70 -9.28 69.26
C LEU A 233 61.51 -9.64 70.74
N GLU A 234 60.30 -9.99 71.17
CA GLU A 234 60.04 -10.46 72.54
C GLU A 234 60.81 -11.76 72.82
N LYS A 235 60.85 -12.69 71.84
CA LYS A 235 61.62 -13.94 71.95
C LYS A 235 63.12 -13.67 72.02
N GLN A 236 63.65 -12.81 71.15
CA GLN A 236 65.06 -12.40 71.17
C GLN A 236 65.41 -11.64 72.43
N GLU A 237 64.54 -10.76 72.94
CA GLU A 237 64.76 -10.05 74.20
C GLU A 237 64.77 -11.05 75.37
N ARG A 238 63.90 -12.06 75.36
CA ARG A 238 63.87 -13.13 76.35
C ARG A 238 65.14 -13.99 76.32
N GLU A 239 65.61 -14.35 75.13
CA GLU A 239 66.89 -15.06 74.91
C GLU A 239 68.10 -14.19 75.27
N ARG A 240 68.03 -12.88 75.00
CA ARG A 240 69.09 -11.93 75.39
C ARG A 240 69.09 -11.68 76.88
N ARG A 241 67.94 -11.58 77.54
CA ARG A 241 67.83 -11.50 79.00
C ARG A 241 68.33 -12.78 79.65
N SER A 242 68.03 -13.96 79.10
CA SER A 242 68.63 -15.21 79.62
C SER A 242 70.15 -15.22 79.42
N SER A 243 70.64 -14.87 78.24
CA SER A 243 72.08 -14.82 77.93
C SER A 243 72.82 -13.72 78.69
N GLN A 244 72.18 -12.57 78.95
CA GLN A 244 72.72 -11.49 79.77
C GLN A 244 72.68 -11.80 81.25
N GLN A 245 71.70 -12.55 81.73
CA GLN A 245 71.72 -13.07 83.09
C GLN A 245 72.86 -14.11 83.26
N GLU A 246 73.21 -14.81 82.18
CA GLU A 246 74.34 -15.75 82.07
C GLU A 246 75.70 -15.06 81.82
N GLN A 247 75.72 -13.87 81.20
CA GLN A 247 76.93 -13.05 80.97
C GLN A 247 77.19 -12.02 82.08
N ALA A 248 76.16 -11.50 82.76
CA ALA A 248 76.30 -10.66 83.95
C ALA A 248 76.84 -11.45 85.15
N SER A 249 76.76 -12.78 85.08
CA SER A 249 77.50 -13.69 85.97
C SER A 249 78.95 -13.95 85.52
N ARG A 250 79.42 -13.34 84.41
CA ARG A 250 80.73 -13.65 83.78
C ARG A 250 81.62 -12.51 83.28
N ALA A 251 81.26 -11.22 83.25
CA ALA A 251 82.22 -10.22 82.71
C ALA A 251 82.12 -8.81 83.29
N GLY A 252 83.27 -8.33 83.79
CA GLY A 252 83.55 -6.95 84.17
C GLY A 252 84.11 -6.10 83.02
N GLU A 253 84.02 -4.78 83.23
CA GLU A 253 84.68 -3.57 82.68
C GLU A 253 85.38 -3.49 81.31
N ASP A 254 85.63 -4.56 80.54
CA ASP A 254 86.41 -4.47 79.29
C ASP A 254 85.59 -4.10 78.02
N SER A 255 84.27 -3.97 78.13
CA SER A 255 83.38 -3.71 76.98
C SER A 255 83.41 -2.26 76.47
N ALA A 256 83.74 -1.29 77.33
CA ALA A 256 83.69 0.13 76.98
C ALA A 256 84.83 0.56 76.04
N LYS A 257 86.00 -0.09 76.10
CA LYS A 257 87.15 0.25 75.23
C LYS A 257 87.00 -0.27 73.79
N LEU A 258 86.24 -1.36 73.60
CA LEU A 258 85.94 -1.93 72.27
C LEU A 258 84.94 -1.06 71.48
N GLN A 259 84.02 -0.36 72.16
CA GLN A 259 83.06 0.52 71.50
C GLN A 259 83.72 1.78 70.94
N VAL A 260 84.66 2.40 71.69
CA VAL A 260 85.39 3.59 71.21
C VAL A 260 86.24 3.26 69.97
N ALA A 261 86.90 2.10 69.97
CA ALA A 261 87.68 1.63 68.83
C ALA A 261 86.83 1.27 67.59
N GLN A 262 85.57 0.87 67.79
CA GLN A 262 84.62 0.70 66.68
C GLN A 262 84.17 2.04 66.10
N THR A 263 83.93 3.05 66.94
CA THR A 263 83.52 4.39 66.48
C THR A 263 84.63 5.08 65.67
N GLU A 264 85.90 4.95 66.06
CA GLU A 264 87.03 5.48 65.28
C GLU A 264 87.19 4.79 63.92
N LYS A 265 86.96 3.48 63.84
CA LYS A 265 86.97 2.75 62.56
C LYS A 265 85.86 3.22 61.63
N LEU A 266 84.66 3.48 62.15
CA LEU A 266 83.55 4.03 61.37
C LEU A 266 83.87 5.44 60.86
N ILE A 267 84.53 6.27 61.66
CA ILE A 267 84.96 7.62 61.24
C ILE A 267 86.00 7.54 60.12
N GLN A 268 86.97 6.61 60.20
CA GLN A 268 87.95 6.39 59.14
C GLN A 268 87.32 5.83 57.85
N GLU A 269 86.34 4.94 57.98
CA GLU A 269 85.60 4.42 56.83
C GLU A 269 84.78 5.51 56.14
N GLU A 270 84.14 6.41 56.91
CA GLU A 270 83.42 7.57 56.36
C GLU A 270 84.37 8.56 55.67
N GLN A 271 85.54 8.85 56.25
CA GLN A 271 86.55 9.69 55.60
C GLN A 271 87.09 9.07 54.30
N ARG A 272 87.26 7.75 54.26
CA ARG A 272 87.66 7.05 53.03
C ARG A 272 86.57 7.11 51.95
N LYS A 273 85.28 7.05 52.34
CA LYS A 273 84.16 7.25 51.42
C LYS A 273 84.12 8.68 50.90
N ILE A 274 84.33 9.68 51.76
CA ILE A 274 84.39 11.10 51.35
C ILE A 274 85.51 11.32 50.32
N GLY A 275 86.72 10.80 50.57
CA GLY A 275 87.82 10.90 49.60
C GLY A 275 87.55 10.17 48.29
N ALA A 276 86.82 9.05 48.31
CA ALA A 276 86.39 8.36 47.10
C ALA A 276 85.35 9.17 46.31
N TYR A 277 84.40 9.82 47.00
CA TYR A 277 83.43 10.71 46.36
C TYR A 277 84.08 11.97 45.78
N GLU A 278 85.06 12.58 46.46
CA GLU A 278 85.82 13.72 45.95
C GLU A 278 86.63 13.35 44.69
N ALA A 279 87.28 12.19 44.68
CA ALA A 279 88.01 11.71 43.51
C ALA A 279 87.08 11.43 42.31
N ALA A 280 85.92 10.81 42.56
CA ALA A 280 84.91 10.60 41.53
C ALA A 280 84.35 11.94 40.99
N PHE A 281 84.18 12.93 41.87
CA PHE A 281 83.70 14.25 41.49
C PHE A 281 84.73 15.02 40.66
N GLN A 282 86.01 14.91 41.00
CA GLN A 282 87.11 15.49 40.22
C GLN A 282 87.17 14.89 38.80
N GLN A 283 86.97 13.57 38.67
CA GLN A 283 86.85 12.90 37.37
C GLN A 283 85.67 13.41 36.54
N ILE A 284 84.50 13.62 37.17
CA ILE A 284 83.32 14.19 36.51
C ILE A 284 83.60 15.63 36.08
N LYS A 285 84.27 16.43 36.92
CA LYS A 285 84.65 17.81 36.64
C LYS A 285 85.59 17.91 35.43
N GLU A 286 86.59 17.03 35.37
CA GLU A 286 87.52 16.94 34.24
C GLU A 286 86.86 16.46 32.95
N ALA A 287 85.97 15.45 33.03
CA ALA A 287 85.26 14.91 31.87
C ALA A 287 84.19 15.86 31.29
N THR A 288 83.55 16.67 32.15
CA THR A 288 82.52 17.64 31.74
C THR A 288 83.09 19.01 31.41
N GLY A 289 84.32 19.32 31.85
CA GLY A 289 85.02 20.57 31.53
C GLY A 289 84.46 21.81 32.24
N VAL A 290 83.71 21.63 33.33
CA VAL A 290 82.97 22.70 34.02
C VAL A 290 83.70 23.16 35.28
N ALA A 291 83.76 24.48 35.53
CA ALA A 291 84.57 25.04 36.61
C ALA A 291 83.93 24.94 38.02
N ASP A 292 82.60 24.93 38.10
CA ASP A 292 81.82 24.95 39.34
C ASP A 292 80.89 23.73 39.48
N VAL A 293 80.80 23.19 40.70
CA VAL A 293 79.97 22.05 41.10
C VAL A 293 78.50 22.33 40.77
N ASN A 294 78.06 23.57 40.98
CA ASN A 294 76.66 23.94 40.78
C ASN A 294 76.27 23.98 39.29
N GLU A 295 77.21 24.35 38.41
CA GLU A 295 76.99 24.30 36.96
C GLU A 295 76.94 22.86 36.44
N VAL A 296 77.75 21.95 36.99
CA VAL A 296 77.65 20.51 36.72
C VAL A 296 76.27 19.99 37.09
N ILE A 297 75.77 20.31 38.29
CA ILE A 297 74.45 19.87 38.75
C ILE A 297 73.33 20.42 37.85
N GLN A 298 73.37 21.70 37.46
CA GLN A 298 72.37 22.26 36.56
C GLN A 298 72.40 21.64 35.16
N ARG A 299 73.59 21.40 34.59
CA ARG A 299 73.74 20.72 33.30
C ARG A 299 73.22 19.29 33.38
N PHE A 300 73.55 18.55 34.43
CA PHE A 300 73.02 17.20 34.66
C PHE A 300 71.51 17.20 34.84
N LEU A 301 70.93 18.10 35.63
CA LEU A 301 69.48 18.15 35.84
C LEU A 301 68.73 18.52 34.56
N SER A 302 69.20 19.52 33.81
CA SER A 302 68.59 19.88 32.52
C SER A 302 68.74 18.77 31.47
N GLN A 303 69.87 18.06 31.47
CA GLN A 303 70.12 16.95 30.56
C GLN A 303 69.30 15.71 30.95
N GLU A 304 69.15 15.43 32.25
CA GLU A 304 68.26 14.41 32.80
C GLU A 304 66.80 14.71 32.45
N GLU A 305 66.36 15.95 32.57
CA GLU A 305 65.00 16.38 32.18
C GLU A 305 64.76 16.20 30.67
N THR A 306 65.70 16.61 29.83
CA THR A 306 65.60 16.37 28.37
C THR A 306 65.62 14.88 28.02
N HIS A 307 66.42 14.07 28.73
CA HIS A 307 66.47 12.62 28.56
C HIS A 307 65.15 11.95 29.00
N GLN A 308 64.59 12.37 30.14
CA GLN A 308 63.29 11.89 30.62
C GLN A 308 62.16 12.27 29.66
N ASN A 309 62.19 13.48 29.09
CA ASN A 309 61.21 13.91 28.09
C ASN A 309 61.34 13.13 26.77
N LEU A 310 62.56 12.80 26.33
CA LEU A 310 62.76 11.92 25.18
C LEU A 310 62.27 10.49 25.46
N LEU A 311 62.49 9.97 26.68
CA LEU A 311 61.98 8.67 27.10
C LEU A 311 60.46 8.65 27.19
N SER A 312 59.82 9.70 27.71
CA SER A 312 58.36 9.81 27.73
C SER A 312 57.80 9.87 26.32
N LEU A 313 58.35 10.71 25.44
CA LEU A 313 57.93 10.80 24.05
C LEU A 313 58.13 9.48 23.29
N SER A 314 59.24 8.77 23.55
CA SER A 314 59.48 7.45 22.99
C SER A 314 58.46 6.43 23.50
N ARG A 315 58.12 6.44 24.79
CA ARG A 315 57.09 5.56 25.35
C ARG A 315 55.72 5.88 24.78
N GLU A 316 55.32 7.15 24.73
CA GLU A 316 54.05 7.59 24.14
C GLU A 316 53.94 7.19 22.67
N SER A 317 55.02 7.37 21.90
CA SER A 317 55.08 6.93 20.50
C SER A 317 54.95 5.41 20.38
N GLN A 318 55.60 4.66 21.28
CA GLN A 318 55.49 3.20 21.32
C GLN A 318 54.04 2.76 21.64
N THR A 319 53.41 3.36 22.65
CA THR A 319 52.01 3.10 23.01
C THR A 319 51.09 3.44 21.85
N LYS A 320 51.32 4.56 21.16
CA LYS A 320 50.53 4.97 19.98
C LYS A 320 50.66 3.95 18.84
N ILE A 321 51.86 3.43 18.61
CA ILE A 321 52.11 2.38 17.62
C ILE A 321 51.39 1.08 18.01
N GLU A 322 51.40 0.72 19.29
CA GLU A 322 50.68 -0.45 19.79
C GLU A 322 49.16 -0.29 19.66
N GLU A 323 48.60 0.87 20.02
CA GLU A 323 47.19 1.22 19.81
C GLU A 323 46.80 1.14 18.32
N LEU A 324 47.61 1.71 17.43
CA LEU A 324 47.35 1.65 16.00
C LEU A 324 47.48 0.23 15.46
N ARG A 325 48.39 -0.59 15.98
CA ARG A 325 48.52 -2.00 15.62
C ARG A 325 47.34 -2.82 16.10
N THR A 326 46.85 -2.60 17.33
CA THR A 326 45.67 -3.31 17.84
C THR A 326 44.41 -2.89 17.10
N ALA A 327 44.25 -1.60 16.78
CA ALA A 327 43.17 -1.10 15.94
C ALA A 327 43.23 -1.70 14.52
N LEU A 328 44.42 -1.77 13.91
CA LEU A 328 44.63 -2.40 12.61
C LEU A 328 44.28 -3.90 12.66
N GLU A 329 44.65 -4.60 13.72
CA GLU A 329 44.36 -6.03 13.89
C GLU A 329 42.85 -6.26 14.10
N LEU A 330 42.17 -5.39 14.86
CA LEU A 330 40.71 -5.39 15.01
C LEU A 330 40.00 -5.14 13.68
N GLU A 331 40.44 -4.15 12.91
CA GLU A 331 39.89 -3.85 11.57
C GLU A 331 40.13 -5.02 10.61
N ARG A 332 41.31 -5.65 10.68
CA ARG A 332 41.63 -6.87 9.92
C ARG A 332 40.75 -8.04 10.32
N GLN A 333 40.49 -8.22 11.61
CA GLN A 333 39.57 -9.25 12.10
C GLN A 333 38.14 -8.96 11.62
N ALA A 334 37.65 -7.72 11.73
CA ALA A 334 36.33 -7.32 11.24
C ALA A 334 36.20 -7.49 9.72
N THR A 335 37.24 -7.18 8.95
CA THR A 335 37.24 -7.39 7.49
C THR A 335 37.36 -8.86 7.13
N CYS A 336 38.13 -9.68 7.85
CA CYS A 336 38.13 -11.14 7.71
C CYS A 336 36.75 -11.73 8.04
N GLU A 337 36.13 -11.32 9.14
CA GLU A 337 34.78 -11.73 9.52
C GLU A 337 33.75 -11.32 8.47
N ALA A 338 33.83 -10.11 7.93
CA ALA A 338 32.98 -9.65 6.84
C ALA A 338 33.21 -10.43 5.54
N GLN A 339 34.46 -10.75 5.20
CA GLN A 339 34.80 -11.58 4.04
C GLN A 339 34.32 -13.03 4.23
N TYR A 340 34.45 -13.60 5.42
CA TYR A 340 33.92 -14.92 5.76
C TYR A 340 32.38 -14.94 5.80
N ALA A 341 31.74 -13.86 6.28
CA ALA A 341 30.29 -13.70 6.25
C ALA A 341 29.77 -13.57 4.80
N LEU A 342 30.50 -12.86 3.93
CA LEU A 342 30.20 -12.76 2.51
C LEU A 342 30.34 -14.13 1.82
N ALA A 343 31.42 -14.86 2.09
CA ALA A 343 31.64 -16.22 1.58
C ALA A 343 30.62 -17.23 2.11
N GLN A 344 30.11 -17.06 3.34
CA GLN A 344 29.01 -17.87 3.87
C GLN A 344 27.64 -17.46 3.30
N SER A 345 27.46 -16.19 2.89
CA SER A 345 26.21 -15.70 2.30
C SER A 345 26.03 -16.14 0.83
N GLU A 346 27.10 -16.42 0.10
CA GLU A 346 27.02 -16.99 -1.25
C GLU A 346 26.64 -18.48 -1.26
N GLY A 347 26.65 -19.15 -0.09
CA GLY A 347 26.35 -20.58 0.06
C GLY A 347 25.09 -20.94 0.87
N ARG A 348 24.34 -19.97 1.41
CA ARG A 348 23.15 -20.24 2.24
C ARG A 348 22.02 -19.26 1.93
N GLU A 349 20.92 -19.77 1.37
CA GLU A 349 19.67 -19.04 1.10
C GLU A 349 18.87 -18.62 2.36
N ASP A 350 19.44 -18.67 3.57
CA ASP A 350 18.78 -18.24 4.80
C ASP A 350 19.48 -17.02 5.41
N GLY A 351 18.75 -15.89 5.39
CA GLY A 351 19.28 -14.54 5.65
C GLY A 351 19.68 -14.24 7.11
N PRO A 352 20.69 -13.38 7.33
CA PRO A 352 21.17 -12.99 8.66
C PRO A 352 20.38 -11.83 9.31
N PRO A 353 20.53 -11.60 10.63
CA PRO A 353 19.72 -10.70 11.45
C PRO A 353 19.90 -9.19 11.18
N ASP A 354 20.78 -8.81 10.25
CA ASP A 354 21.05 -7.42 9.87
C ASP A 354 20.04 -6.83 8.86
N ARG A 355 19.00 -7.61 8.51
CA ARG A 355 17.88 -7.13 7.69
C ARG A 355 17.11 -6.01 8.35
N ALA A 356 17.00 -5.94 9.69
CA ALA A 356 16.19 -4.93 10.36
C ALA A 356 16.82 -3.52 10.32
N SER A 357 18.12 -3.41 10.59
CA SER A 357 18.85 -2.13 10.51
C SER A 357 18.92 -1.62 9.07
N ASN A 358 19.21 -2.52 8.11
CA ASN A 358 19.18 -2.19 6.70
C ASN A 358 17.76 -1.93 6.17
N ALA A 359 16.72 -2.56 6.72
CA ALA A 359 15.33 -2.28 6.35
C ALA A 359 14.89 -0.91 6.86
N ALA A 360 15.26 -0.52 8.08
CA ALA A 360 14.99 0.81 8.61
C ALA A 360 15.69 1.90 7.79
N ALA A 361 16.96 1.69 7.44
CA ALA A 361 17.71 2.60 6.57
C ALA A 361 17.10 2.69 5.16
N ARG A 362 16.68 1.55 4.58
CA ARG A 362 15.99 1.50 3.28
C ARG A 362 14.63 2.19 3.34
N GLN A 363 13.85 1.96 4.40
CA GLN A 363 12.54 2.58 4.59
C GLN A 363 12.67 4.10 4.80
N ALA A 364 13.68 4.56 5.54
CA ALA A 364 13.98 5.99 5.68
C ALA A 364 14.36 6.63 4.34
N LEU A 365 15.15 5.92 3.53
CA LEU A 365 15.53 6.35 2.19
C LEU A 365 14.33 6.38 1.23
N ASP A 366 13.44 5.39 1.29
CA ASP A 366 12.22 5.34 0.49
C ASP A 366 11.19 6.39 0.91
N ARG A 367 11.07 6.67 2.21
CA ARG A 367 10.29 7.81 2.73
C ARG A 367 10.85 9.14 2.20
N SER A 368 12.18 9.31 2.24
CA SER A 368 12.85 10.50 1.70
C SER A 368 12.64 10.64 0.19
N ARG A 369 12.78 9.54 -0.57
CA ARG A 369 12.48 9.50 -2.01
C ARG A 369 11.03 9.84 -2.32
N THR A 370 10.09 9.32 -1.55
CA THR A 370 8.65 9.59 -1.76
C THR A 370 8.33 11.05 -1.48
N ARG A 371 8.89 11.63 -0.40
CA ARG A 371 8.79 13.07 -0.13
C ARG A 371 9.39 13.90 -1.26
N TRP A 372 10.58 13.54 -1.74
CA TRP A 372 11.22 14.23 -2.85
C TRP A 372 10.40 14.12 -4.15
N LYS A 373 9.85 12.94 -4.48
CA LYS A 373 8.97 12.76 -5.65
C LYS A 373 7.72 13.62 -5.55
N LYS A 374 7.09 13.70 -4.37
CA LYS A 374 5.93 14.58 -4.13
C LYS A 374 6.32 16.05 -4.32
N LEU A 375 7.41 16.51 -3.69
CA LEU A 375 7.92 17.88 -3.80
C LEU A 375 8.29 18.24 -5.25
N PHE A 376 8.94 17.32 -5.96
CA PHE A 376 9.32 17.49 -7.35
C PHE A 376 8.08 17.59 -8.25
N SER A 377 7.09 16.72 -8.04
CA SER A 377 5.80 16.77 -8.77
C SER A 377 5.07 18.10 -8.53
N THR A 378 4.98 18.56 -7.27
CA THR A 378 4.38 19.88 -6.97
C THR A 378 5.16 21.01 -7.61
N MET A 379 6.49 20.96 -7.61
CA MET A 379 7.34 21.98 -8.24
C MET A 379 7.16 22.02 -9.76
N VAL A 380 7.07 20.86 -10.44
CA VAL A 380 6.77 20.78 -11.87
C VAL A 380 5.39 21.36 -12.18
N ASN A 381 4.37 21.01 -11.37
CA ASN A 381 3.03 21.56 -11.52
C ASN A 381 3.02 23.09 -11.32
N CYS A 382 3.72 23.61 -10.32
CA CYS A 382 3.88 25.04 -10.09
C CYS A 382 4.55 25.73 -11.28
N LYS A 383 5.62 25.16 -11.84
CA LYS A 383 6.26 25.69 -13.05
C LYS A 383 5.30 25.73 -14.23
N SER A 384 4.55 24.66 -14.48
CA SER A 384 3.56 24.65 -15.56
C SER A 384 2.42 25.66 -15.34
N ALA A 385 1.98 25.85 -14.09
CA ALA A 385 0.95 26.83 -13.76
C ALA A 385 1.46 28.26 -13.95
N VAL A 386 2.70 28.54 -13.54
CA VAL A 386 3.37 29.83 -13.79
C VAL A 386 3.54 30.07 -15.29
N GLN A 387 3.99 29.07 -16.05
CA GLN A 387 4.09 29.18 -17.52
C GLN A 387 2.73 29.49 -18.14
N HIS A 388 1.69 28.77 -17.76
CA HIS A 388 0.34 29.02 -18.27
C HIS A 388 -0.17 30.43 -17.92
N MET A 389 0.07 30.90 -16.69
CA MET A 389 -0.29 32.27 -16.31
C MET A 389 0.49 33.31 -17.10
N LEU A 390 1.78 33.08 -17.38
CA LEU A 390 2.57 33.95 -18.25
C LEU A 390 2.01 33.97 -19.67
N ASP A 391 1.67 32.81 -20.24
CA ASP A 391 1.11 32.68 -21.59
C ASP A 391 -0.25 33.41 -21.70
N VAL A 392 -1.11 33.32 -20.68
CA VAL A 392 -2.41 34.03 -20.64
C VAL A 392 -2.22 35.54 -20.52
N LEU A 393 -1.19 35.99 -19.80
CA LEU A 393 -0.87 37.40 -19.58
C LEU A 393 0.10 37.97 -20.63
N GLU A 394 0.47 37.18 -21.64
CA GLU A 394 1.32 37.57 -22.75
C GLU A 394 0.78 38.79 -23.53
N PRO A 395 -0.54 38.92 -23.79
CA PRO A 395 -1.09 40.11 -24.46
C PRO A 395 -0.87 41.43 -23.71
N LEU A 396 -0.59 41.37 -22.40
CA LEU A 396 -0.33 42.54 -21.55
C LEU A 396 1.16 42.87 -21.44
N ARG A 397 2.01 42.23 -22.23
CA ARG A 397 3.46 42.49 -22.26
C ARG A 397 3.75 43.92 -22.68
N GLY A 398 4.57 44.62 -21.89
CA GLY A 398 5.07 45.96 -22.24
C GLY A 398 6.13 45.89 -23.34
N GLU A 399 6.28 46.97 -24.13
CA GLU A 399 7.24 47.00 -25.25
C GLU A 399 8.72 46.83 -24.81
N ASP A 400 9.04 47.14 -23.54
CA ASP A 400 10.39 47.01 -22.94
C ASP A 400 10.54 45.82 -21.97
N GLU A 401 9.59 44.88 -21.93
CA GLU A 401 9.57 43.81 -20.94
C GLU A 401 10.37 42.58 -21.39
N VAL A 402 11.62 42.46 -20.93
CA VAL A 402 12.49 41.30 -21.19
C VAL A 402 12.11 40.13 -20.27
N ILE A 403 11.60 39.05 -20.85
CA ILE A 403 11.25 37.82 -20.13
C ILE A 403 12.49 36.93 -20.02
N THR A 404 12.94 36.67 -18.80
CA THR A 404 14.01 35.70 -18.53
C THR A 404 13.48 34.27 -18.71
N PRO A 405 14.32 33.29 -19.07
CA PRO A 405 13.85 31.90 -19.19
C PRO A 405 13.31 31.39 -17.84
N LEU A 406 12.20 30.63 -17.89
CA LEU A 406 11.58 30.04 -16.71
C LEU A 406 12.43 28.88 -16.19
N THR A 407 13.13 29.13 -15.08
CA THR A 407 14.01 28.17 -14.39
C THR A 407 13.61 28.09 -12.91
N ASP A 408 14.16 27.12 -12.18
CA ASP A 408 13.93 27.00 -10.73
C ASP A 408 14.30 28.28 -9.96
N GLU A 409 15.37 28.94 -10.37
CA GLU A 409 15.87 30.15 -9.72
C GLU A 409 15.04 31.39 -10.07
N THR A 410 14.47 31.44 -11.28
CA THR A 410 13.69 32.59 -11.78
C THR A 410 12.19 32.47 -11.52
N LEU A 411 11.70 31.37 -10.94
CA LEU A 411 10.26 31.13 -10.70
C LEU A 411 9.60 32.24 -9.87
N VAL A 412 10.28 32.70 -8.81
CA VAL A 412 9.77 33.77 -7.94
C VAL A 412 9.67 35.10 -8.69
N GLN A 413 10.64 35.39 -9.56
CA GLN A 413 10.63 36.61 -10.39
C GLN A 413 9.44 36.62 -11.35
N HIS A 414 9.11 35.46 -11.93
CA HIS A 414 7.94 35.30 -12.81
C HIS A 414 6.62 35.44 -12.04
N LEU A 415 6.53 34.94 -10.81
CA LEU A 415 5.34 35.14 -9.96
C LEU A 415 5.12 36.63 -9.63
N GLN A 416 6.20 37.37 -9.32
CA GLN A 416 6.13 38.82 -9.11
C GLN A 416 5.75 39.59 -10.38
N LEU A 417 6.12 39.07 -11.56
CA LEU A 417 5.71 39.63 -12.85
C LEU A 417 4.21 39.44 -13.07
N ILE A 418 3.71 38.21 -12.83
CA ILE A 418 2.29 37.86 -12.89
C ILE A 418 1.49 38.76 -11.94
N GLU A 419 1.94 38.90 -10.69
CA GLU A 419 1.29 39.76 -9.69
C GLU A 419 1.15 41.20 -10.18
N ARG A 420 2.22 41.80 -10.72
CA ARG A 420 2.19 43.15 -11.28
C ARG A 420 1.21 43.28 -12.46
N LYS A 421 1.17 42.28 -13.35
CA LYS A 421 0.23 42.26 -14.48
C LYS A 421 -1.23 42.13 -13.99
N LEU A 422 -1.49 41.28 -13.01
CA LEU A 422 -2.82 41.13 -12.41
C LEU A 422 -3.26 42.40 -11.67
N GLN A 423 -2.37 43.09 -10.97
CA GLN A 423 -2.66 44.38 -10.34
C GLN A 423 -3.04 45.44 -11.37
N ARG A 424 -2.39 45.46 -12.54
CA ARG A 424 -2.75 46.36 -13.65
C ARG A 424 -4.16 46.05 -14.20
N ILE A 425 -4.51 44.77 -14.35
CA ILE A 425 -5.86 44.35 -14.74
C ILE A 425 -6.87 44.81 -13.69
N ALA A 426 -6.60 44.55 -12.41
CA ALA A 426 -7.49 44.94 -11.31
C ALA A 426 -7.73 46.46 -11.30
N ALA A 427 -6.68 47.26 -11.46
CA ALA A 427 -6.81 48.72 -11.57
C ALA A 427 -7.69 49.13 -12.77
N ALA A 428 -7.51 48.51 -13.93
CA ALA A 428 -8.36 48.80 -15.11
C ALA A 428 -9.84 48.44 -14.88
N PHE A 429 -10.13 47.36 -14.15
CA PHE A 429 -11.50 47.02 -13.76
C PHE A 429 -12.11 48.05 -12.81
N PHE A 430 -11.35 48.53 -11.82
CA PHE A 430 -11.81 49.59 -10.92
C PHE A 430 -12.08 50.90 -11.68
N ASP A 431 -11.20 51.27 -12.61
CA ASP A 431 -11.41 52.45 -13.47
C ASP A 431 -12.66 52.31 -14.36
N GLU A 432 -12.93 51.12 -14.91
CA GLU A 432 -14.14 50.86 -15.68
C GLU A 432 -15.41 50.87 -14.81
N GLU A 433 -15.34 50.30 -13.60
CA GLU A 433 -16.44 50.32 -12.64
C GLU A 433 -16.78 51.76 -12.20
N GLU A 434 -15.75 52.58 -11.96
CA GLU A 434 -15.91 54.00 -11.64
C GLU A 434 -16.50 54.77 -12.83
N ARG A 435 -15.98 54.57 -14.05
CA ARG A 435 -16.58 55.17 -15.27
C ARG A 435 -18.02 54.73 -15.48
N HIS A 436 -18.35 53.46 -15.23
CA HIS A 436 -19.72 52.96 -15.34
C HIS A 436 -20.62 53.57 -14.27
N ALA A 437 -20.13 53.74 -13.04
CA ALA A 437 -20.84 54.43 -11.97
C ALA A 437 -21.08 55.91 -12.32
N GLU A 438 -20.07 56.61 -12.85
CA GLU A 438 -20.18 57.99 -13.33
C GLU A 438 -21.18 58.13 -14.49
N LEU A 439 -21.16 57.22 -15.46
CA LEU A 439 -22.15 57.17 -16.56
C LEU A 439 -23.57 56.93 -16.02
N MET A 440 -23.74 56.10 -15.00
CA MET A 440 -25.03 55.86 -14.35
C MET A 440 -25.53 57.04 -13.51
N LEU A 441 -24.62 57.82 -12.91
CA LEU A 441 -24.92 59.07 -12.21
C LEU A 441 -25.25 60.20 -13.19
N SER A 442 -24.49 60.34 -14.27
CA SER A 442 -24.76 61.30 -15.35
C SER A 442 -26.09 61.00 -16.07
N SER A 443 -26.44 59.73 -16.23
CA SER A 443 -27.74 59.30 -16.79
C SER A 443 -28.93 59.58 -15.85
N LYS A 444 -28.70 59.62 -14.52
CA LYS A 444 -29.73 60.02 -13.54
C LYS A 444 -30.11 61.49 -13.64
N ASP A 445 -29.20 62.38 -14.02
CA ASP A 445 -29.49 63.81 -14.25
C ASP A 445 -30.26 64.07 -15.57
N ALA A 446 -30.34 63.08 -16.46
CA ALA A 446 -31.06 63.17 -17.74
C ALA A 446 -32.52 62.64 -17.72
N MET A 447 -33.04 62.12 -16.59
CA MET A 447 -34.44 61.64 -16.52
C MET A 447 -35.09 61.83 -15.12
N PRO A 448 -35.83 62.92 -14.88
CA PRO A 448 -36.69 63.05 -13.70
C PRO A 448 -38.11 62.46 -13.91
N LYS A 449 -38.33 61.62 -14.93
CA LYS A 449 -39.67 61.09 -15.28
C LYS A 449 -39.88 59.58 -15.12
N ALA A 450 -38.83 58.77 -14.95
CA ALA A 450 -38.98 57.32 -14.77
C ALA A 450 -39.08 56.87 -13.30
N ALA A 451 -38.58 57.68 -12.35
CA ALA A 451 -38.58 57.34 -10.93
C ALA A 451 -39.99 57.26 -10.31
N LYS A 452 -40.96 58.04 -10.80
CA LYS A 452 -42.35 58.05 -10.29
C LYS A 452 -43.18 56.83 -10.71
N MET A 453 -42.75 56.05 -11.71
CA MET A 453 -43.48 54.86 -12.15
C MET A 453 -43.06 53.59 -11.38
N ARG A 454 -41.83 53.57 -10.85
CA ARG A 454 -41.25 52.40 -10.16
C ARG A 454 -41.64 52.32 -8.68
N GLU A 455 -41.96 53.45 -8.07
CA GLU A 455 -42.44 53.54 -6.68
C GLU A 455 -43.86 52.94 -6.51
N GLN A 456 -44.69 52.96 -7.55
CA GLN A 456 -46.03 52.33 -7.55
C GLN A 456 -46.00 50.81 -7.75
N GLN A 457 -44.90 50.23 -8.27
CA GLN A 457 -44.77 48.78 -8.50
C GLN A 457 -43.99 48.06 -7.39
N ALA A 458 -43.19 48.78 -6.59
CA ALA A 458 -42.48 48.19 -5.43
C ALA A 458 -43.39 47.94 -4.22
N ALA A 459 -44.51 48.68 -4.09
CA ALA A 459 -45.48 48.49 -3.00
C ALA A 459 -46.28 47.16 -3.10
N ALA A 460 -46.29 46.50 -4.27
CA ALA A 460 -47.00 45.24 -4.48
C ALA A 460 -46.12 43.98 -4.25
N ALA A 461 -44.80 44.13 -4.13
CA ALA A 461 -43.86 43.01 -3.98
C ALA A 461 -43.40 42.77 -2.52
N SER A 462 -43.74 43.66 -1.58
CA SER A 462 -43.36 43.57 -0.17
C SER A 462 -44.35 42.79 0.71
N ALA A 463 -45.17 41.90 0.13
CA ALA A 463 -46.22 41.18 0.84
C ALA A 463 -45.98 39.67 1.02
N ASN A 464 -44.87 39.08 0.57
CA ASN A 464 -44.64 37.64 0.75
C ASN A 464 -43.22 37.29 1.21
N SER A 465 -43.17 36.71 2.42
CA SER A 465 -42.13 35.86 3.04
C SER A 465 -40.85 36.57 3.52
N LEU A 466 -40.68 36.96 4.79
CA LEU A 466 -40.54 36.17 6.04
C LEU A 466 -39.51 35.02 5.95
N GLY A 467 -38.47 35.12 6.79
CA GLY A 467 -37.52 34.03 7.10
C GLY A 467 -36.13 34.51 7.49
N ASN A 468 -35.99 35.09 8.68
CA ASN A 468 -34.75 35.60 9.28
C ASN A 468 -34.09 34.52 10.17
N LEU A 469 -32.74 34.48 10.22
CA LEU A 469 -31.87 34.10 11.36
C LEU A 469 -31.95 32.62 11.87
N GLU A 470 -30.86 31.89 12.15
CA GLU A 470 -30.02 32.07 13.34
C GLU A 470 -28.71 31.25 13.34
N LYS A 471 -27.76 31.76 14.13
CA LYS A 471 -26.59 31.09 14.70
C LYS A 471 -27.00 30.20 15.89
N SER A 472 -26.37 29.05 16.05
CA SER A 472 -26.12 28.41 17.37
C SER A 472 -24.79 27.63 17.25
N GLY A 473 -23.88 27.58 18.22
CA GLY A 473 -24.04 27.70 19.67
C GLY A 473 -24.08 26.31 20.28
N ARG A 474 -22.93 25.91 20.87
CA ARG A 474 -22.63 24.70 21.67
C ARG A 474 -23.83 23.96 22.27
N ASP A 475 -23.73 22.63 22.30
CA ASP A 475 -24.00 21.84 23.51
C ASP A 475 -23.07 20.63 23.58
N ASP A 476 -22.61 20.42 24.80
CA ASP A 476 -21.86 19.32 25.40
C ASP A 476 -22.93 18.41 26.01
N ASP A 477 -22.96 17.12 25.67
CA ASP A 477 -23.54 16.11 26.55
C ASP A 477 -22.92 14.74 26.27
N SER A 478 -22.34 14.25 27.36
CA SER A 478 -21.87 12.91 27.66
C SER A 478 -22.98 11.88 27.47
N ASP A 479 -22.64 10.74 26.86
CA ASP A 479 -23.21 9.46 27.29
C ASP A 479 -22.12 8.37 27.21
N ASP A 480 -21.85 7.86 28.41
CA ASP A 480 -21.16 6.63 28.76
C ASP A 480 -22.01 5.45 28.26
N ASP A 481 -21.39 4.43 27.67
CA ASP A 481 -21.71 3.00 27.88
C ASP A 481 -20.87 2.11 26.94
N GLU A 482 -19.80 1.57 27.52
CA GLU A 482 -19.62 0.12 27.66
C GLU A 482 -19.57 -0.75 26.38
N PHE A 483 -18.38 -0.89 25.80
CA PHE A 483 -17.94 -2.17 25.20
C PHE A 483 -16.47 -2.42 25.55
N ALA A 484 -16.26 -2.94 26.76
CA ALA A 484 -15.09 -3.73 27.12
C ALA A 484 -15.31 -5.15 26.60
N ASP A 485 -14.38 -5.67 25.79
CA ASP A 485 -13.58 -6.86 26.11
C ASP A 485 -12.83 -7.36 24.87
N ASP A 486 -11.71 -8.02 25.16
CA ASP A 486 -10.79 -8.76 24.26
C ASP A 486 -9.64 -7.99 23.62
N VAL A 487 -8.78 -7.40 24.45
CA VAL A 487 -7.32 -7.50 24.24
C VAL A 487 -6.63 -7.75 25.59
N GLU A 488 -6.59 -9.01 26.02
CA GLU A 488 -5.66 -9.47 27.06
C GLU A 488 -4.22 -9.39 26.51
N GLU A 489 -3.60 -8.23 26.66
CA GLU A 489 -2.14 -8.11 26.58
C GLU A 489 -1.58 -8.55 27.93
N ASP A 490 -0.85 -9.67 27.94
CA ASP A 490 -0.23 -10.32 29.12
C ASP A 490 0.57 -9.32 29.99
N LEU A 491 -0.12 -8.62 30.87
CA LEU A 491 0.48 -7.87 31.97
C LEU A 491 0.87 -8.89 33.04
N LEU A 492 2.19 -9.04 33.24
CA LEU A 492 2.76 -9.86 34.32
C LEU A 492 2.08 -9.53 35.66
N ASP A 493 1.29 -10.48 36.14
CA ASP A 493 0.52 -10.34 37.38
C ASP A 493 1.37 -9.83 38.54
N ARG A 494 0.76 -9.01 39.40
CA ARG A 494 1.40 -8.46 40.60
C ARG A 494 2.01 -9.55 41.48
N GLU A 495 1.42 -10.75 41.49
CA GLU A 495 2.00 -11.92 42.16
C GLU A 495 3.22 -12.51 41.46
N ALA A 496 3.24 -12.52 40.12
CA ALA A 496 4.39 -12.94 39.33
C ALA A 496 5.58 -11.99 39.53
N LEU A 497 5.34 -10.67 39.51
CA LEU A 497 6.36 -9.66 39.80
C LEU A 497 6.89 -9.77 41.24
N LYS A 498 6.01 -10.06 42.21
CA LYS A 498 6.37 -10.29 43.62
C LYS A 498 7.13 -11.60 43.83
N ARG A 499 6.85 -12.65 43.05
CA ARG A 499 7.63 -13.90 43.01
C ARG A 499 9.00 -13.68 42.39
N GLN A 500 9.10 -12.90 41.31
CA GLN A 500 10.38 -12.59 40.68
C GLN A 500 11.27 -11.74 41.60
N ALA A 501 10.70 -10.74 42.28
CA ALA A 501 11.39 -9.95 43.30
C ALA A 501 11.85 -10.81 44.49
N ARG A 502 11.00 -11.72 45.00
CA ARG A 502 11.40 -12.67 46.06
C ARG A 502 12.51 -13.62 45.61
N ASN A 503 12.46 -14.12 44.38
CA ASN A 503 13.51 -14.98 43.83
C ASN A 503 14.86 -14.26 43.69
N ILE A 504 14.87 -12.97 43.38
CA ILE A 504 16.09 -12.15 43.33
C ILE A 504 16.67 -11.96 44.74
N VAL A 505 15.81 -11.67 45.73
CA VAL A 505 16.21 -11.54 47.14
C VAL A 505 16.72 -12.86 47.71
N ASP A 506 16.07 -13.98 47.41
CA ASP A 506 16.49 -15.32 47.87
C ASP A 506 17.80 -15.79 47.22
N LYS A 507 18.03 -15.46 45.94
CA LYS A 507 19.32 -15.70 45.27
C LYS A 507 20.44 -14.86 45.89
N GLY A 508 20.13 -13.63 46.32
CA GLY A 508 21.04 -12.78 47.09
C GLY A 508 21.36 -13.33 48.49
N ALA A 509 20.36 -13.92 49.16
CA ALA A 509 20.50 -14.49 50.50
C ALA A 509 21.27 -15.83 50.51
N LYS A 510 21.11 -16.67 49.48
CA LYS A 510 21.81 -17.97 49.36
C LYS A 510 23.32 -17.85 49.13
N LYS A 511 23.80 -16.75 48.54
CA LYS A 511 25.26 -16.49 48.38
C LYS A 511 26.01 -16.27 49.70
N LYS A 512 25.33 -16.07 50.84
CA LYS A 512 25.98 -15.86 52.16
C LYS A 512 26.08 -17.11 53.06
N LYS A 513 25.57 -18.28 52.67
CA LYS A 513 25.63 -19.51 53.49
C LYS A 513 26.27 -20.69 52.76
N GLY A 514 27.56 -20.57 52.43
CA GLY A 514 28.28 -21.62 51.71
C GLY A 514 29.77 -21.72 52.05
N ALA A 515 30.13 -21.68 53.34
CA ALA A 515 31.48 -22.03 53.78
C ALA A 515 31.44 -22.66 55.19
N ARG A 516 31.14 -23.96 55.27
CA ARG A 516 31.40 -24.77 56.47
C ARG A 516 32.38 -25.89 56.11
N LYS A 517 33.56 -25.84 56.74
CA LYS A 517 34.70 -26.77 56.64
C LYS A 517 34.28 -28.24 56.72
N ARG A 518 34.77 -29.06 55.78
CA ARG A 518 34.88 -30.52 55.95
C ARG A 518 36.09 -30.82 56.86
N ARG A 519 35.91 -31.67 57.86
CA ARG A 519 36.99 -32.19 58.73
C ARG A 519 37.74 -33.33 58.00
N PRO A 520 39.05 -33.53 58.27
CA PRO A 520 39.79 -34.67 57.72
C PRO A 520 39.44 -35.96 58.47
N LYS A 521 39.55 -37.07 57.75
CA LYS A 521 39.29 -38.44 58.17
C LYS A 521 40.58 -39.02 58.74
N ASP A 522 40.53 -39.54 59.96
CA ASP A 522 41.62 -40.29 60.58
C ASP A 522 41.76 -41.65 59.90
N ASP A 523 42.93 -41.93 59.34
CA ASP A 523 43.36 -43.28 59.00
C ASP A 523 43.97 -43.92 60.25
N LYS A 524 43.30 -44.97 60.74
CA LYS A 524 43.89 -45.99 61.60
C LYS A 524 43.54 -47.37 61.05
N ASP A 525 44.58 -48.19 61.06
CA ASP A 525 44.61 -49.66 61.05
C ASP A 525 44.59 -50.38 59.69
N GLY A 526 45.77 -50.89 59.32
CA GLY A 526 45.91 -52.33 59.09
C GLY A 526 46.59 -52.78 57.78
N ALA A 527 47.76 -53.39 57.95
CA ALA A 527 48.54 -54.25 57.03
C ALA A 527 49.63 -53.57 56.18
#